data_AF-A0A948BYR0-F1
#
_entry.id   AF-A0A948BYR0-F1
#
_cell.length_a   1.000
_cell.length_b   1.000
_cell.length_c   1.000
_cell.angle_alpha   90.00
_cell.angle_beta   90.00
_cell.angle_gamma   90.00
#
_symmetry.space_group_name_H-M   'P 1'
#
loop_
_entity.id
_entity.type
_entity.pdbx_description
1 polymer ?
#
loop_
_entity_poly.entity_id
_entity_poly.type
_entity_poly.pdbx_seq_one_letter_code
_entity_poly.pdbx_strand_id
1 'polypeptide(L)'
;MEQIVEELKKIIQFKDDTEIGDIVLVLTENPQAVVYALVRNFERDTTRRDEWWHVSMQLLTLPVQSVTWTLRKEQFTGCEIFTMGGDKRFIKAVDLGSPPYLPGEKDKKKDRQKGPALKVVK
;
A
#
# COMPACT_ATOMS: atom_id res chain seq x y z
N MET A 1 15.15 15.72 -12.93
CA MET A 1 14.08 15.22 -12.05
C MET A 1 13.15 16.34 -11.57
N GLU A 2 13.68 17.43 -11.02
CA GLU A 2 12.91 18.52 -10.39
C GLU A 2 11.89 19.19 -11.32
N GLN A 3 12.25 19.48 -12.57
CA GLN A 3 11.33 20.07 -13.55
C GLN A 3 10.08 19.21 -13.79
N ILE A 4 10.27 17.88 -13.86
CA ILE A 4 9.16 16.93 -14.07
C ILE A 4 8.25 16.91 -12.85
N VAL A 5 8.81 16.98 -11.65
CA VAL A 5 8.01 17.08 -10.41
C VAL A 5 7.15 18.34 -10.42
N GLU A 6 7.72 19.49 -10.81
CA GLU A 6 6.99 20.76 -10.89
C GLU A 6 5.91 20.76 -11.98
N GLU A 7 6.13 20.06 -13.09
CA GLU A 7 5.09 19.85 -14.10
C GLU A 7 3.97 18.94 -13.60
N LEU A 8 4.31 17.84 -12.93
CA LEU A 8 3.31 16.91 -12.37
C LEU A 8 2.42 17.58 -11.33
N LYS A 9 2.97 18.44 -10.47
CA LYS A 9 2.18 19.21 -9.47
C LYS A 9 1.15 20.16 -10.09
N LYS A 10 1.31 20.57 -11.35
CA LYS A 10 0.33 21.42 -12.05
C LYS A 10 -0.85 20.62 -12.58
N ILE A 11 -0.68 19.32 -12.78
CA ILE A 11 -1.66 18.43 -13.45
C ILE A 11 -2.35 17.54 -12.42
N ILE A 12 -1.64 17.13 -11.37
CA ILE A 12 -2.10 16.19 -10.36
C ILE A 12 -2.30 16.95 -9.04
N GLN A 13 -3.45 16.70 -8.41
CA GLN A 13 -3.72 17.17 -7.06
C GLN A 13 -3.07 16.21 -6.06
N PHE A 14 -1.91 16.61 -5.53
CA PHE A 14 -1.27 15.89 -4.43
C PHE A 14 -1.88 16.32 -3.09
N LYS A 15 -1.89 15.38 -2.14
CA LYS A 15 -2.18 15.66 -0.73
C LYS A 15 -0.88 15.68 0.08
N ASP A 16 -0.94 16.26 1.28
CA ASP A 16 0.24 16.52 2.11
C ASP A 16 0.73 15.31 2.92
N ASP A 17 -0.14 14.32 3.16
CA ASP A 17 0.16 13.13 3.94
C ASP A 17 0.10 11.84 3.09
N THR A 18 0.53 10.73 3.66
CA THR A 18 0.43 9.41 3.03
C THR A 18 0.09 8.36 4.07
N GLU A 19 -0.97 7.62 3.79
CA GLU A 19 -1.57 6.60 4.65
C GLU A 19 -1.67 5.26 3.89
N ILE A 20 -1.96 4.20 4.64
CA ILE A 20 -2.20 2.88 4.05
C ILE A 20 -3.48 2.94 3.22
N GLY A 21 -3.41 2.49 1.96
CA GLY A 21 -4.52 2.54 1.00
C GLY A 21 -4.42 3.68 0.00
N ASP A 22 -3.50 4.63 0.19
CA ASP A 22 -3.28 5.70 -0.78
C ASP A 22 -2.57 5.22 -2.05
N ILE A 23 -2.88 5.88 -3.16
CA ILE A 23 -2.13 5.75 -4.40
C ILE A 23 -1.08 6.86 -4.45
N VAL A 24 0.19 6.47 -4.55
CA VAL A 24 1.34 7.37 -4.68
C VAL A 24 1.92 7.31 -6.09
N LEU A 25 2.58 8.40 -6.49
CA LEU A 25 3.33 8.49 -7.75
C LEU A 25 4.83 8.41 -7.43
N VAL A 26 5.52 7.45 -8.02
CA VAL A 26 6.96 7.22 -7.84
C VAL A 26 7.68 7.59 -9.14
N LEU A 27 8.57 8.57 -9.05
CA LEU A 27 9.45 8.98 -10.15
C LEU A 27 10.85 8.41 -9.91
N THR A 28 11.32 7.57 -10.82
CA THR A 28 12.66 6.97 -10.79
C THR A 28 13.53 7.65 -11.85
N GLU A 29 14.81 7.88 -11.55
CA GLU A 29 15.74 8.50 -12.50
C GLU A 29 16.31 7.50 -13.51
N ASN A 30 16.60 6.28 -13.08
CA ASN A 30 17.38 5.30 -13.84
C ASN A 30 16.79 3.88 -13.70
N PRO A 31 16.04 3.37 -14.71
CA PRO A 31 15.55 4.08 -15.89
C PRO A 31 14.52 5.14 -15.50
N GLN A 32 14.41 6.19 -16.32
CA GLN A 32 13.43 7.24 -16.10
C GLN A 32 12.02 6.66 -16.26
N ALA A 33 11.29 6.54 -15.15
CA ALA A 33 9.95 5.95 -15.11
C ALA A 33 9.09 6.65 -14.06
N VAL A 34 7.80 6.78 -14.33
CA VAL A 34 6.83 7.41 -13.42
C VAL A 34 5.78 6.37 -13.11
N VAL A 35 5.84 5.59 -12.03
CA VAL A 35 4.84 4.53 -11.73
C VAL A 35 3.83 4.98 -10.68
N TYR A 36 2.58 4.53 -10.79
CA TYR A 36 1.66 4.59 -9.65
C TYR A 36 1.86 3.37 -8.76
N ALA A 37 1.66 3.51 -7.46
CA ALA A 37 1.69 2.39 -6.54
C ALA A 37 0.67 2.56 -5.41
N LEU A 38 0.09 1.46 -4.95
CA LEU A 38 -0.78 1.41 -3.78
C LEU A 38 0.08 1.19 -2.52
N VAL A 39 -0.06 2.05 -1.51
CA VAL A 39 0.61 1.91 -0.22
C VAL A 39 -0.07 0.84 0.61
N ARG A 40 0.72 -0.11 1.14
CA ARG A 40 0.22 -1.28 1.86
C ARG A 40 0.60 -1.28 3.33
N ASN A 41 1.80 -0.85 3.68
CA ASN A 41 2.26 -0.88 5.07
C ASN A 41 3.37 0.13 5.31
N PHE A 42 3.47 0.60 6.55
CA PHE A 42 4.59 1.37 7.09
C PHE A 42 5.13 0.66 8.32
N GLU A 43 6.44 0.43 8.37
CA GLU A 43 7.10 -0.15 9.52
C GLU A 43 8.38 0.64 9.85
N ARG A 44 8.53 1.08 11.10
CA ARG A 44 9.71 1.86 11.51
C ARG A 44 10.92 0.94 11.61
N ASP A 45 12.01 1.31 10.94
CA ASP A 45 13.29 0.62 11.05
C ASP A 45 13.96 0.99 12.39
N THR A 46 13.72 0.18 13.42
CA THR A 46 14.29 0.39 14.76
C THR A 46 15.79 0.11 14.84
N THR A 47 16.40 -0.41 13.78
CA THR A 47 17.86 -0.64 13.74
C THR A 47 18.64 0.65 13.48
N ARG A 48 17.96 1.67 12.93
CA ARG A 48 18.54 2.98 12.66
C ARG A 48 18.17 3.97 13.75
N ARG A 49 19.10 4.87 14.07
CA ARG A 49 18.86 5.95 15.05
C ARG A 49 17.89 6.99 14.51
N ASP A 50 18.00 7.28 13.23
CA ASP A 50 17.13 8.20 12.52
C ASP A 50 15.81 7.51 12.14
N GLU A 51 14.80 8.32 11.82
CA GLU A 51 13.45 7.85 11.55
C GLU A 51 13.30 7.30 10.12
N TRP A 52 13.83 6.10 9.92
CA TRP A 52 13.69 5.35 8.67
C TRP A 52 12.47 4.44 8.72
N TRP A 53 11.81 4.26 7.58
CA TRP A 53 10.61 3.43 7.45
C TRP A 53 10.76 2.45 6.28
N HIS A 54 10.33 1.22 6.50
CA HIS A 54 10.04 0.25 5.45
C HIS A 54 8.61 0.50 4.95
N VAL A 55 8.49 0.95 3.70
CA VAL A 55 7.21 1.19 3.05
C VAL A 55 6.94 0.09 2.03
N SER A 56 5.89 -0.70 2.25
CA SER A 56 5.46 -1.73 1.30
C SER A 56 4.49 -1.12 0.30
N MET A 57 4.77 -1.27 -0.99
CA MET A 57 3.96 -0.70 -2.08
C MET A 57 3.74 -1.73 -3.18
N GLN A 58 2.59 -1.63 -3.85
CA GLN A 58 2.28 -2.44 -5.03
C GLN A 58 2.19 -1.55 -6.26
N LEU A 59 3.06 -1.78 -7.24
CA LEU A 59 3.09 -0.99 -8.48
C LEU A 59 1.85 -1.26 -9.35
N LEU A 60 1.37 -0.21 -10.00
CA LEU A 60 0.23 -0.15 -10.91
C LEU A 60 0.70 0.31 -12.31
N THR A 61 -0.22 0.30 -13.28
CA THR A 61 0.06 0.61 -14.68
C THR A 61 0.23 2.11 -14.97
N LEU A 62 0.80 2.43 -16.15
CA LEU A 62 0.98 3.80 -16.64
C LEU A 62 0.55 3.99 -18.09
N PRO A 63 -0.02 5.17 -18.44
CA PRO A 63 -0.56 6.21 -17.55
C PRO A 63 -1.86 5.76 -16.86
N VAL A 64 -2.28 6.45 -15.79
CA VAL A 64 -3.65 6.26 -15.26
C VAL A 64 -4.64 6.78 -16.29
N GLN A 65 -5.61 5.93 -16.64
CA GLN A 65 -6.65 6.25 -17.62
C GLN A 65 -8.02 6.08 -16.98
N SER A 66 -8.83 7.12 -17.01
CA SER A 66 -10.26 7.02 -16.69
C SER A 66 -11.00 6.59 -17.95
N VAL A 67 -11.57 5.39 -17.92
CA VAL A 67 -12.35 4.84 -19.03
C VAL A 67 -13.72 4.38 -18.52
N THR A 68 -14.76 4.58 -19.32
CA THR A 68 -16.11 4.09 -19.03
C THR A 68 -16.50 3.10 -20.12
N TRP A 69 -16.73 1.85 -19.75
CA TRP A 69 -17.18 0.80 -20.65
C TRP A 69 -18.59 0.36 -20.26
N THR A 70 -19.44 0.10 -21.25
CA THR A 70 -20.74 -0.53 -21.03
C THR A 70 -20.56 -2.05 -21.10
N LEU A 71 -20.62 -2.72 -19.94
CA LEU A 71 -20.35 -4.15 -19.82
C LEU A 71 -21.54 -4.90 -19.20
N ARG A 72 -21.71 -6.17 -19.57
CA ARG A 72 -22.61 -7.10 -18.88
C ARG A 72 -21.94 -7.66 -17.62
N LYS A 73 -22.74 -8.21 -16.70
CA LYS A 73 -22.25 -8.76 -15.43
C LYS A 73 -21.16 -9.81 -15.65
N GLU A 74 -21.41 -10.76 -16.54
CA GLU A 74 -20.55 -11.88 -16.86
C GLU A 74 -19.17 -11.43 -17.38
N GLN A 75 -19.12 -10.26 -18.04
CA GLN A 75 -17.90 -9.70 -18.63
C GLN A 75 -16.94 -9.13 -17.60
N PHE A 76 -17.45 -8.46 -16.55
CA PHE A 76 -16.59 -7.86 -15.52
C PHE A 76 -16.37 -8.75 -14.28
N THR A 77 -17.14 -9.82 -14.13
CA THR A 77 -16.92 -10.84 -13.09
C THR A 77 -16.01 -11.99 -13.52
N GLY A 78 -15.50 -11.95 -14.76
CA GLY A 78 -14.58 -12.97 -15.30
C GLY A 78 -15.28 -14.28 -15.65
N CYS A 79 -16.57 -14.26 -15.95
CA CYS A 79 -17.34 -15.44 -16.36
C CYS A 79 -17.24 -15.70 -17.87
N GLU A 80 -16.87 -14.69 -18.68
CA GLU A 80 -16.63 -14.85 -20.12
C GLU A 80 -15.43 -14.02 -20.62
N ILE A 81 -14.83 -14.45 -21.72
CA ILE A 81 -13.96 -13.61 -22.55
C ILE A 81 -14.86 -12.95 -23.60
N PHE A 82 -14.72 -11.64 -23.79
CA PHE A 82 -15.53 -10.87 -24.74
C PHE A 82 -14.66 -10.06 -25.69
N THR A 83 -15.25 -9.56 -26.77
CA THR A 83 -14.55 -8.72 -27.76
C THR A 83 -15.09 -7.31 -27.72
N MET A 84 -14.21 -6.31 -27.67
CA MET A 84 -14.58 -4.90 -27.71
C MET A 84 -13.54 -4.14 -28.55
N GLY A 85 -14.01 -3.45 -29.60
CA GLY A 85 -13.13 -2.73 -30.52
C GLY A 85 -12.26 -3.63 -31.40
N GLY A 86 -12.67 -4.88 -31.63
CA GLY A 86 -11.88 -5.87 -32.39
C GLY A 86 -10.93 -6.71 -31.51
N ASP A 87 -10.68 -6.29 -30.28
CA ASP A 87 -9.76 -6.98 -29.36
C ASP A 87 -10.50 -7.85 -28.33
N LYS A 88 -9.95 -9.04 -28.08
CA LYS A 88 -10.41 -9.93 -27.00
C LYS A 88 -9.96 -9.41 -25.64
N ARG A 89 -10.87 -9.45 -24.66
CA ARG A 89 -10.66 -8.91 -23.31
C ARG A 89 -11.19 -9.88 -22.25
N PHE A 90 -10.56 -9.83 -21.08
CA PHE A 90 -10.97 -10.54 -19.86
C PHE A 90 -10.83 -9.58 -18.68
N ILE A 91 -11.85 -9.52 -17.82
CA ILE A 91 -11.87 -8.65 -16.65
C ILE A 91 -12.32 -9.48 -15.44
N LYS A 92 -11.56 -9.39 -14.35
CA LYS A 92 -11.92 -9.97 -13.06
C LYS A 92 -11.31 -9.14 -11.94
N ALA A 93 -12.07 -8.89 -10.88
CA ALA A 93 -11.54 -8.24 -9.69
C ALA A 93 -10.40 -9.08 -9.09
N VAL A 94 -9.31 -8.41 -8.74
CA VAL A 94 -8.17 -9.02 -8.05
C VAL A 94 -8.32 -8.71 -6.56
N ASP A 95 -8.27 -9.75 -5.74
CA ASP A 95 -8.10 -9.59 -4.31
C ASP A 95 -6.60 -9.45 -4.01
N LEU A 96 -6.21 -8.28 -3.52
CA LEU A 96 -4.82 -8.00 -3.14
C LEU A 96 -4.54 -8.38 -1.68
N GLY A 97 -5.53 -8.96 -0.98
CA GLY A 97 -5.51 -9.23 0.44
C GLY A 97 -5.59 -7.96 1.29
N SER A 98 -5.78 -8.11 2.60
CA SER A 98 -5.43 -7.08 3.58
C SER A 98 -3.90 -7.00 3.72
N PRO A 99 -3.32 -5.82 4.03
CA PRO A 99 -1.90 -5.77 4.39
C PRO A 99 -1.64 -6.72 5.56
N PRO A 100 -0.47 -7.40 5.60
CA PRO A 100 -0.16 -8.30 6.69
C PRO A 100 -0.18 -7.51 8.00
N TYR A 101 -1.13 -7.84 8.88
CA TYR A 101 -1.10 -7.39 10.26
C TYR A 101 0.10 -8.06 10.93
N LEU A 102 1.16 -7.30 11.18
CA LEU A 102 2.26 -7.74 12.05
C LEU A 102 1.84 -7.47 13.50
N PRO A 103 1.64 -8.49 14.34
CA PRO A 103 1.32 -8.30 15.75
C PRO A 103 2.58 -7.83 16.48
N GLY A 104 2.66 -6.54 16.79
CA GLY A 104 3.87 -5.94 17.39
C GLY A 104 3.59 -4.76 18.30
N GLU A 105 2.77 -4.95 19.34
CA GLU A 105 2.92 -4.38 20.70
C GLU A 105 1.63 -4.62 21.49
N LYS A 106 1.46 -5.84 22.01
CA LYS A 106 0.54 -6.04 23.15
C LYS A 106 1.32 -5.80 24.44
N ASP A 107 0.97 -4.71 25.11
CA ASP A 107 0.95 -4.52 26.56
C ASP A 107 2.08 -5.16 27.39
N LYS A 108 3.25 -4.50 27.46
CA LYS A 108 4.07 -4.57 28.69
C LYS A 108 3.51 -3.63 29.75
N LYS A 109 2.31 -3.91 30.26
CA LYS A 109 1.81 -3.23 31.46
C LYS A 109 0.83 -4.10 32.26
N LYS A 110 1.40 -5.04 33.01
CA LYS A 110 1.12 -5.33 34.45
C LYS A 110 1.60 -6.74 34.79
N ASP A 111 2.82 -6.83 35.31
CA ASP A 111 3.01 -7.60 36.54
C ASP A 111 4.15 -7.00 37.36
N ARG A 112 3.81 -5.93 38.09
CA ARG A 112 4.55 -5.51 39.28
C ARG A 112 3.54 -5.59 40.41
N GLN A 113 3.36 -6.75 41.03
CA GLN A 113 2.99 -6.76 42.45
C GLN A 113 3.34 -8.06 43.18
N LYS A 114 4.37 -7.92 44.04
CA LYS A 114 4.54 -8.53 45.37
C LYS A 114 4.82 -10.03 45.43
N GLY A 115 6.11 -10.36 45.57
CA GLY A 115 6.49 -11.52 46.37
C GLY A 115 6.17 -11.30 47.86
N PRO A 116 6.05 -12.39 48.63
CA PRO A 116 6.41 -12.37 50.04
C PRO A 116 7.62 -13.27 50.29
N ALA A 117 8.62 -12.70 50.96
CA ALA A 117 9.68 -13.44 51.61
C ALA A 117 9.16 -14.08 52.91
N LEU A 118 9.47 -15.38 53.06
CA LEU A 118 9.75 -16.15 54.28
C LEU A 118 8.84 -16.02 55.53
N LYS A 119 8.36 -17.17 56.02
CA LYS A 119 8.23 -17.45 57.46
C LYS A 119 8.86 -18.80 57.80
N VAL A 120 9.82 -18.74 58.72
CA VAL A 120 10.48 -19.85 59.43
C VAL A 120 9.44 -20.61 60.28
N VAL A 121 9.53 -21.94 60.34
CA VAL A 121 8.81 -22.76 61.33
C VAL A 121 9.80 -23.66 62.07
N LYS A 122 9.48 -23.82 63.35
CA LYS A 122 10.23 -24.17 64.56
C LYS A 122 10.75 -25.60 64.63
#